data_AF-A0A2S6HS41-F1
#
_entry.id   AF-A0A2S6HS41-F1
#
_cell.length_a   1.000
_cell.length_b   1.000
_cell.length_c   1.000
_cell.angle_alpha   90.00
_cell.angle_beta   90.00
_cell.angle_gamma   90.00
#
_symmetry.space_group_name_H-M   'P 1'
#
loop_
_entity.id
_entity.type
_entity.pdbx_description
1 polymer ?
#
loop_
_entity_poly.entity_id
_entity_poly.type
_entity_poly.pdbx_seq_one_letter_code
_entity_poly.pdbx_strand_id
1 'polypeptide(L)'
;MNEIYYWSPGVQFYVKEEELYVERFRYGRQAAQFFPEFYYMAQNGAGTDDLEKRFETDNKSLLKNLIQDFIKKKILVCSVITPKELFHSQTRLFENDYPETIRFVKEELEEFKKEQSGRELVKDGLTYILKDSYYCNDIIYRETVRKFSKKPITYHSFSRILGALQNREDRKGTRYYPSAGGLYPVDVYVLVKPGRVEGVEQGLYYYNPVINGITLVDKGENITDKSQFITNQEIFSGSAFTIYFLYNARCSMPKYSGMGYYYGILDCGIMTGLITRISEEEGIGTCSIGDMLYGKIESCFHLNKSQLFLHSMECGYKDEAESEQPKEK
;
A
#
# COMPACT_ATOMS: atom_id res chain seq x y z
N MET A 1 9.74 6.00 27.41
CA MET A 1 8.66 5.05 27.74
C MET A 1 9.07 3.70 27.19
N ASN A 2 8.93 2.62 27.96
CA ASN A 2 9.11 1.28 27.41
C ASN A 2 8.04 1.04 26.34
N GLU A 3 8.46 0.45 25.22
CA GLU A 3 7.54 0.13 24.14
C GLU A 3 6.63 -1.04 24.53
N ILE A 4 5.35 -0.93 24.22
CA ILE A 4 4.38 -2.00 24.43
C ILE A 4 4.25 -2.79 23.13
N TYR A 5 4.40 -4.11 23.25
CA TYR A 5 4.29 -5.05 22.16
C TYR A 5 3.02 -5.88 22.30
N TYR A 6 2.34 -6.07 21.17
CA TYR A 6 1.13 -6.86 21.04
C TYR A 6 1.40 -8.12 20.22
N TRP A 7 0.70 -9.20 20.53
CA TRP A 7 0.66 -10.34 19.62
C TRP A 7 -0.03 -9.95 18.31
N SER A 8 0.61 -10.21 17.17
CA SER A 8 0.07 -9.85 15.87
C SER A 8 -1.25 -10.58 15.58
N PRO A 9 -2.33 -9.89 15.21
CA PRO A 9 -3.67 -10.48 15.10
C PRO A 9 -3.80 -11.55 14.00
N GLY A 10 -2.92 -11.53 12.99
CA GLY A 10 -2.91 -12.53 11.91
C GLY A 10 -2.09 -13.79 12.21
N VAL A 11 -1.31 -13.78 13.29
CA VAL A 11 -0.33 -14.83 13.60
C VAL A 11 -0.94 -15.87 14.53
N GLN A 12 -0.84 -17.14 14.16
CA GLN A 12 -1.27 -18.26 14.99
C GLN A 12 -0.09 -19.00 15.60
N PHE A 13 -0.30 -19.54 16.81
CA PHE A 13 0.61 -20.49 17.43
C PHE A 13 -0.15 -21.75 17.88
N TYR A 14 0.57 -22.84 18.03
CA TYR A 14 0.07 -24.05 18.66
C TYR A 14 1.23 -24.83 19.31
N VAL A 15 0.91 -25.67 20.28
CA VAL A 15 1.85 -26.61 20.88
C VAL A 15 1.44 -28.02 20.46
N LYS A 16 2.36 -28.75 19.84
CA LYS A 16 2.16 -30.15 19.43
C LYS A 16 3.37 -30.96 19.88
N GLU A 17 3.13 -32.10 20.53
CA GLU A 17 4.20 -32.98 21.03
C GLU A 17 5.23 -32.23 21.91
N GLU A 18 4.72 -31.36 22.78
CA GLU A 18 5.49 -30.45 23.66
C GLU A 18 6.33 -29.38 22.93
N GLU A 19 6.21 -29.23 21.61
CA GLU A 19 6.95 -28.25 20.85
C GLU A 19 6.10 -27.05 20.43
N LEU A 20 6.68 -25.85 20.55
CA LEU A 20 6.04 -24.62 20.12
C LEU A 20 6.22 -24.42 18.61
N TYR A 21 5.10 -24.15 17.95
CA TYR A 21 5.03 -23.69 16.57
C TYR A 21 4.35 -22.33 16.52
N VAL A 22 4.92 -21.40 15.78
CA VAL A 22 4.28 -20.12 15.44
C VAL A 22 4.33 -19.98 13.93
N GLU A 23 3.16 -20.00 13.28
CA GLU A 23 3.04 -20.12 11.83
C GLU A 23 3.88 -21.30 11.30
N ARG A 24 4.85 -21.04 10.42
CA ARG A 24 5.78 -22.02 9.85
C ARG A 24 7.05 -22.26 10.68
N PHE A 25 7.22 -21.56 11.79
CA PHE A 25 8.45 -21.58 12.59
C PHE A 25 8.32 -22.54 13.77
N ARG A 26 9.31 -23.42 13.94
CA ARG A 26 9.45 -24.31 15.09
C ARG A 26 10.41 -23.71 16.12
N TYR A 27 9.97 -23.58 17.37
CA TYR A 27 10.76 -23.05 18.49
C TYR A 27 11.12 -24.11 19.54
N GLY A 28 10.58 -25.33 19.40
CA GLY A 28 10.93 -26.48 20.23
C GLY A 28 10.36 -26.44 21.65
N ARG A 29 10.76 -27.41 22.47
CA ARG A 29 10.19 -27.63 23.82
C ARG A 29 10.52 -26.54 24.83
N GLN A 30 11.75 -26.03 24.77
CA GLN A 30 12.18 -24.99 25.72
C GLN A 30 11.42 -23.67 25.54
N ALA A 31 10.93 -23.36 24.34
CA ALA A 31 10.07 -22.19 24.13
C ALA A 31 8.61 -22.50 24.50
N ALA A 32 8.16 -23.74 24.31
CA ALA A 32 6.80 -24.17 24.62
C ALA A 32 6.43 -23.97 26.09
N GLN A 33 7.39 -24.05 27.01
CA GLN A 33 7.16 -23.82 28.44
C GLN A 33 6.57 -22.43 28.78
N PHE A 34 6.76 -21.44 27.90
CA PHE A 34 6.24 -20.08 28.10
C PHE A 34 4.79 -19.93 27.60
N PHE A 35 4.24 -20.93 26.91
CA PHE A 35 2.93 -20.86 26.27
C PHE A 35 1.90 -21.74 27.00
N PRO A 36 0.61 -21.33 27.04
CA PRO A 36 0.01 -20.19 26.33
C PRO A 36 0.10 -18.84 27.06
N GLU A 37 0.71 -18.78 28.25
CA GLU A 37 0.71 -17.56 29.07
C GLU A 37 1.38 -16.35 28.40
N PHE A 38 2.51 -16.56 27.72
CA PHE A 38 3.20 -15.50 26.97
C PHE A 38 2.27 -14.85 25.95
N TYR A 39 1.50 -15.68 25.24
CA TYR A 39 0.53 -15.23 24.26
C TYR A 39 -0.56 -14.37 24.92
N TYR A 40 -1.15 -14.81 26.03
CA TYR A 40 -2.19 -14.06 26.73
C TYR A 40 -1.72 -12.70 27.25
N MET A 41 -0.46 -12.62 27.72
CA MET A 41 0.14 -11.34 28.08
C MET A 41 0.28 -10.42 26.86
N ALA A 42 0.86 -10.95 25.78
CA ALA A 42 1.08 -10.18 24.56
C ALA A 42 -0.24 -9.75 23.88
N GLN A 43 -1.34 -10.49 24.01
CA GLN A 43 -2.64 -10.08 23.45
C GLN A 43 -3.12 -8.73 24.01
N ASN A 44 -2.85 -8.45 25.28
CA ASN A 44 -3.27 -7.20 25.95
C ASN A 44 -2.21 -6.09 25.87
N GLY A 45 -1.05 -6.40 25.29
CA GLY A 45 0.11 -5.52 25.27
C GLY A 45 0.99 -5.72 26.50
N ALA A 46 2.28 -5.99 26.26
CA ALA A 46 3.27 -6.12 27.32
C ALA A 46 4.59 -5.44 26.93
N GLY A 47 5.29 -4.84 27.91
CA GLY A 47 6.68 -4.46 27.74
C GLY A 47 7.58 -5.70 27.70
N THR A 48 8.72 -5.61 27.00
CA THR A 48 9.69 -6.72 26.96
C THR A 48 10.18 -7.10 28.35
N ASP A 49 10.41 -6.11 29.22
CA ASP A 49 10.84 -6.32 30.61
C ASP A 49 9.77 -7.03 31.44
N ASP A 50 8.48 -6.78 31.15
CA ASP A 50 7.37 -7.40 31.87
C ASP A 50 7.23 -8.88 31.47
N LEU A 51 7.40 -9.17 30.18
CA LEU A 51 7.48 -10.54 29.66
C LEU A 51 8.67 -11.28 30.28
N GLU A 52 9.85 -10.65 30.34
CA GLU A 52 11.05 -11.25 30.94
C GLU A 52 10.90 -11.53 32.44
N LYS A 53 10.24 -10.64 33.19
CA LYS A 53 10.01 -10.81 34.64
C LYS A 53 8.98 -11.89 34.98
N ARG A 54 7.97 -12.11 34.12
CA ARG A 54 6.89 -13.05 34.41
C ARG A 54 7.38 -14.49 34.51
N PHE A 55 8.29 -14.88 33.62
CA PHE A 55 8.78 -16.24 33.51
C PHE A 55 10.08 -16.38 34.31
N GLU A 56 9.97 -16.87 35.55
CA GLU A 56 11.12 -17.34 36.31
C GLU A 56 11.72 -18.55 35.59
N THR A 57 12.81 -18.33 34.85
CA THR A 57 13.51 -19.36 34.09
C THR A 57 15.01 -19.27 34.32
N ASP A 58 15.64 -20.44 34.45
CA ASP A 58 17.10 -20.56 34.51
C ASP A 58 17.78 -20.12 33.20
N ASN A 59 17.01 -20.05 32.11
CA ASN A 59 17.51 -19.71 30.78
C ASN A 59 16.97 -18.37 30.27
N LYS A 60 17.32 -17.28 30.98
CA LYS A 60 16.92 -15.90 30.61
C LYS A 60 17.36 -15.50 29.20
N SER A 61 18.50 -16.01 28.73
CA SER A 61 19.00 -15.72 27.38
C SER A 61 18.10 -16.30 26.29
N LEU A 62 17.54 -17.50 26.50
CA LEU A 62 16.56 -18.08 25.59
C LEU A 62 15.33 -17.18 25.45
N LEU A 63 14.72 -16.75 26.57
CA LEU A 63 13.52 -15.92 26.54
C LEU A 63 13.76 -14.57 25.85
N LYS A 64 14.90 -13.92 26.15
CA LYS A 64 15.29 -12.67 25.49
C LYS A 64 15.48 -12.86 23.98
N ASN A 65 16.15 -13.93 23.56
CA ASN A 65 16.33 -14.23 22.14
C ASN A 65 14.99 -14.54 21.46
N LEU A 66 14.07 -15.24 22.14
CA LEU A 66 12.73 -15.52 21.64
C LEU A 66 11.94 -14.22 21.41
N ILE A 67 11.95 -13.29 22.38
CA ILE A 67 11.30 -11.99 22.26
C ILE A 67 11.86 -11.19 21.08
N GLN A 68 13.20 -11.10 20.98
CA GLN A 68 13.85 -10.38 19.87
C GLN A 68 13.52 -10.98 18.51
N ASP A 69 13.49 -12.30 18.42
CA ASP A 69 13.14 -13.00 17.19
C ASP A 69 11.65 -12.82 16.84
N PHE A 70 10.74 -12.82 17.82
CA PHE A 70 9.33 -12.52 17.61
C PHE A 70 9.11 -11.08 17.12
N ILE A 71 9.84 -10.10 17.66
CA ILE A 71 9.79 -8.71 17.17
C ILE A 71 10.31 -8.64 15.74
N LYS A 72 11.46 -9.26 15.47
CA LYS A 72 12.08 -9.29 14.13
C LYS A 72 11.16 -9.93 13.09
N LYS A 73 10.43 -10.99 13.46
CA LYS A 73 9.50 -11.72 12.61
C LYS A 73 8.08 -11.15 12.60
N LYS A 74 7.84 -10.01 13.26
CA LYS A 74 6.52 -9.36 13.37
C LYS A 74 5.44 -10.27 14.00
N ILE A 75 5.85 -11.21 14.85
CA ILE A 75 4.97 -11.97 15.75
C ILE A 75 4.54 -11.07 16.90
N LEU A 76 5.48 -10.29 17.43
CA LEU A 76 5.22 -9.18 18.33
C LEU A 76 5.32 -7.86 17.56
N VAL A 77 4.29 -7.03 17.66
CA VAL A 77 4.16 -5.77 16.92
C VAL A 77 3.87 -4.60 17.86
N CYS A 78 4.41 -3.42 17.56
CA CYS A 78 4.23 -2.20 18.36
C CYS A 78 3.80 -1.00 17.50
N SER A 79 3.36 -1.26 16.28
CA SER A 79 2.90 -0.28 15.28
C SER A 79 1.65 -0.81 14.57
N VAL A 80 0.97 0.06 13.82
CA VAL A 80 -0.06 -0.40 12.89
C VAL A 80 0.60 -1.33 11.85
N ILE A 81 -0.01 -2.48 11.61
CA ILE A 81 0.51 -3.52 10.70
C ILE A 81 0.07 -3.27 9.26
N THR A 82 0.79 -3.81 8.29
CA THR A 82 0.52 -3.60 6.86
C THR A 82 -0.73 -4.36 6.38
N PRO A 83 -1.33 -4.01 5.23
CA PRO A 83 -2.46 -4.77 4.68
C PRO A 83 -2.10 -6.23 4.42
N LYS A 84 -0.86 -6.49 3.97
CA LYS A 84 -0.36 -7.84 3.72
C LYS A 84 -0.34 -8.69 5.00
N GLU A 85 0.14 -8.12 6.10
CA GLU A 85 0.14 -8.78 7.41
C GLU A 85 -1.28 -8.96 7.97
N LEU A 86 -2.19 -8.03 7.71
CA LEU A 86 -3.55 -8.11 8.22
C LEU A 86 -4.43 -9.12 7.45
N PHE A 87 -4.29 -9.16 6.12
CA PHE A 87 -5.19 -9.93 5.25
C PHE A 87 -4.64 -11.31 4.84
N HIS A 88 -3.39 -11.67 5.13
CA HIS A 88 -2.83 -12.96 4.68
C HIS A 88 -3.62 -14.18 5.17
N SER A 89 -4.28 -14.08 6.34
CA SER A 89 -5.04 -15.18 6.93
C SER A 89 -6.28 -15.55 6.10
N GLN A 90 -6.78 -14.62 5.29
CA GLN A 90 -7.94 -14.83 4.43
C GLN A 90 -7.69 -15.90 3.36
N THR A 91 -6.43 -16.13 2.96
CA THR A 91 -6.07 -17.22 2.03
C THR A 91 -6.44 -18.60 2.58
N ARG A 92 -6.55 -18.77 3.90
CA ARG A 92 -6.97 -20.05 4.49
C ARG A 92 -8.49 -20.26 4.43
N LEU A 93 -9.26 -19.19 4.21
CA LEU A 93 -10.72 -19.22 4.10
C LEU A 93 -11.19 -19.35 2.65
N PHE A 94 -10.31 -19.11 1.69
CA PHE A 94 -10.61 -19.19 0.26
C PHE A 94 -9.94 -20.43 -0.34
N GLU A 95 -10.77 -21.33 -0.87
CA GLU A 95 -10.29 -22.46 -1.67
C GLU A 95 -9.97 -21.94 -3.07
N ASN A 96 -8.70 -22.07 -3.49
CA ASN A 96 -8.24 -21.60 -4.78
C ASN A 96 -8.30 -22.74 -5.80
N ASP A 97 -9.34 -22.73 -6.64
CA ASP A 97 -9.55 -23.73 -7.69
C ASP A 97 -8.62 -23.55 -8.91
N TYR A 98 -7.79 -22.50 -8.90
CA TYR A 98 -6.89 -22.18 -10.00
C TYR A 98 -5.44 -22.59 -9.72
N PRO A 99 -4.67 -22.95 -10.76
CA PRO A 99 -3.28 -23.37 -10.57
C PRO A 99 -2.41 -22.22 -10.03
N GLU A 100 -1.45 -22.56 -9.16
CA GLU A 100 -0.53 -21.55 -8.57
C GLU A 100 0.32 -20.83 -9.62
N THR A 101 0.48 -21.45 -10.79
CA THR A 101 1.27 -20.96 -11.93
C THR A 101 0.69 -19.72 -12.60
N ILE A 102 -0.59 -19.37 -12.38
CA ILE A 102 -1.22 -18.12 -12.86
C ILE A 102 -0.39 -16.88 -12.53
N ARG A 103 0.36 -16.91 -11.43
CA ARG A 103 1.19 -15.77 -11.00
C ARG A 103 2.44 -15.57 -11.85
N PHE A 104 2.84 -16.56 -12.63
CA PHE A 104 4.12 -16.62 -13.32
C PHE A 104 4.01 -16.94 -14.81
N VAL A 105 2.95 -17.64 -15.23
CA VAL A 105 2.66 -18.01 -16.61
C VAL A 105 1.69 -16.98 -17.20
N LYS A 106 2.16 -16.27 -18.24
CA LYS A 106 1.43 -15.14 -18.83
C LYS A 106 0.11 -15.59 -19.46
N GLU A 107 0.12 -16.69 -20.20
CA GLU A 107 -1.04 -17.22 -20.92
C GLU A 107 -2.17 -17.59 -19.95
N GLU A 108 -1.84 -18.32 -18.87
CA GLU A 108 -2.80 -18.67 -17.81
C GLU A 108 -3.38 -17.42 -17.12
N LEU A 109 -2.54 -16.40 -16.89
CA LEU A 109 -2.99 -15.13 -16.32
C LEU A 109 -3.96 -14.38 -17.24
N GLU A 110 -3.71 -14.37 -18.55
CA GLU A 110 -4.61 -13.72 -19.52
C GLU A 110 -5.94 -14.47 -19.65
N GLU A 111 -5.93 -15.81 -19.61
CA GLU A 111 -7.16 -16.61 -19.57
C GLU A 111 -7.97 -16.33 -18.30
N PHE A 112 -7.31 -16.34 -17.14
CA PHE A 112 -7.95 -15.98 -15.87
C PHE A 112 -8.55 -14.57 -15.91
N LYS A 113 -7.83 -13.57 -16.42
CA LYS A 113 -8.35 -12.20 -16.58
C LYS A 113 -9.58 -12.16 -17.46
N LYS A 114 -9.60 -12.89 -18.58
CA LYS A 114 -10.75 -12.94 -19.49
C LYS A 114 -11.98 -13.52 -18.80
N GLU A 115 -11.80 -14.62 -18.06
CA GLU A 115 -12.87 -15.22 -17.26
C GLU A 115 -13.39 -14.23 -16.18
N GLN A 116 -12.47 -13.63 -15.41
CA GLN A 116 -12.84 -12.74 -14.30
C GLN A 116 -13.44 -11.39 -14.75
N SER A 117 -13.09 -10.91 -15.95
CA SER A 117 -13.67 -9.67 -16.50
C SER A 117 -15.04 -9.91 -17.14
N GLY A 118 -15.33 -11.12 -17.61
CA GLY A 118 -16.62 -11.51 -18.21
C GLY A 118 -17.64 -12.12 -17.24
N ARG A 119 -17.46 -11.95 -15.92
CA ARG A 119 -18.29 -12.61 -14.91
C ARG A 119 -19.74 -12.11 -14.91
N GLU A 120 -20.67 -13.04 -15.09
CA GLU A 120 -22.11 -12.83 -14.91
C GLU A 120 -22.64 -13.76 -13.82
N LEU A 121 -22.95 -13.19 -12.65
CA LEU A 121 -23.42 -13.95 -11.49
C LEU A 121 -24.91 -14.29 -11.57
N VAL A 122 -25.71 -13.41 -12.17
CA VAL A 122 -27.17 -13.55 -12.28
C VAL A 122 -27.53 -13.45 -13.76
N LYS A 123 -28.07 -14.54 -14.31
CA LYS A 123 -28.47 -14.63 -15.73
C LYS A 123 -29.98 -14.57 -15.91
N ASP A 124 -30.72 -15.05 -14.93
CA ASP A 124 -32.17 -15.10 -14.94
C ASP A 124 -32.74 -13.96 -14.09
N GLY A 125 -33.53 -13.08 -14.69
CA GLY A 125 -34.14 -11.96 -13.99
C GLY A 125 -34.74 -10.92 -14.94
N LEU A 126 -35.49 -9.99 -14.37
CA LEU A 126 -35.95 -8.81 -15.09
C LEU A 126 -34.76 -7.87 -15.33
N THR A 127 -34.26 -7.86 -16.55
CA THR A 127 -33.08 -7.07 -16.93
C THR A 127 -33.48 -5.84 -17.71
N TYR A 128 -33.06 -4.67 -17.24
CA TYR A 128 -33.15 -3.41 -17.97
C TYR A 128 -31.79 -3.10 -18.59
N ILE A 129 -31.71 -3.10 -19.92
CA ILE A 129 -30.48 -2.73 -20.64
C ILE A 129 -30.36 -1.20 -20.66
N LEU A 130 -29.28 -0.69 -20.06
CA LEU A 130 -28.95 0.73 -20.05
C LEU A 130 -28.41 1.14 -21.42
N LYS A 131 -29.05 2.13 -22.05
CA LYS A 131 -28.65 2.71 -23.34
C LYS A 131 -28.16 4.14 -23.13
N ASP A 132 -27.56 4.73 -24.18
CA ASP A 132 -27.13 6.14 -24.21
C ASP A 132 -26.03 6.50 -23.19
N SER A 133 -25.15 5.55 -22.90
CA SER A 133 -23.98 5.77 -22.05
C SER A 133 -22.86 6.49 -22.81
N TYR A 134 -22.85 7.82 -22.75
CA TYR A 134 -21.77 8.65 -23.30
C TYR A 134 -20.77 9.04 -22.20
N TYR A 135 -19.48 8.97 -22.52
CA TYR A 135 -18.39 9.34 -21.61
C TYR A 135 -17.55 10.46 -22.22
N CYS A 136 -16.87 11.24 -21.39
CA CYS A 136 -15.85 12.17 -21.89
C CYS A 136 -14.67 11.39 -22.47
N ASN A 137 -13.95 12.01 -23.41
CA ASN A 137 -12.81 11.39 -24.10
C ASN A 137 -11.77 10.83 -23.12
N ASP A 138 -11.52 11.55 -22.03
CA ASP A 138 -10.52 11.15 -21.03
C ASP A 138 -10.89 9.81 -20.37
N ILE A 139 -12.18 9.50 -20.18
CA ILE A 139 -12.58 8.19 -19.64
C ILE A 139 -12.46 7.08 -20.70
N ILE A 140 -12.80 7.39 -21.95
CA ILE A 140 -12.81 6.42 -23.06
C ILE A 140 -11.38 5.96 -23.40
N TYR A 141 -10.42 6.88 -23.37
CA TYR A 141 -9.04 6.61 -23.75
C TYR A 141 -8.13 6.27 -22.57
N ARG A 142 -8.67 6.28 -21.35
CA ARG A 142 -7.93 5.89 -20.15
C ARG A 142 -7.51 4.42 -20.21
N GLU A 143 -6.22 4.21 -20.07
CA GLU A 143 -5.60 2.90 -19.90
C GLU A 143 -4.48 2.94 -18.86
N THR A 144 -4.02 1.77 -18.43
CA THR A 144 -2.87 1.69 -17.52
C THR A 144 -1.59 1.69 -18.33
N VAL A 145 -0.77 2.73 -18.16
CA VAL A 145 0.43 2.98 -18.96
C VAL A 145 1.67 2.49 -18.22
N ARG A 146 2.37 1.51 -18.79
CA ARG A 146 3.54 0.87 -18.14
C ARG A 146 4.88 1.25 -18.78
N LYS A 147 4.84 1.92 -19.92
CA LYS A 147 6.00 2.51 -20.59
C LYS A 147 5.76 4.00 -20.74
N PHE A 148 6.77 4.79 -20.40
CA PHE A 148 6.65 6.24 -20.38
C PHE A 148 7.69 6.87 -21.30
N SER A 149 7.27 7.92 -22.00
CA SER A 149 8.16 8.74 -22.80
C SER A 149 9.24 9.39 -21.93
N LYS A 150 10.45 9.57 -22.49
CA LYS A 150 11.55 10.30 -21.84
C LYS A 150 11.39 11.83 -21.92
N LYS A 151 10.25 12.35 -22.39
CA LYS A 151 9.94 13.78 -22.27
C LYS A 151 9.70 14.19 -20.80
N PRO A 152 10.26 15.32 -20.32
CA PRO A 152 9.93 15.87 -19.00
C PRO A 152 8.46 16.33 -18.95
N ILE A 153 7.79 16.13 -17.82
CA ILE A 153 6.44 16.65 -17.54
C ILE A 153 6.51 18.15 -17.27
N THR A 154 5.58 18.91 -17.85
CA THR A 154 5.49 20.35 -17.58
C THR A 154 5.13 20.64 -16.13
N TYR A 155 5.65 21.75 -15.60
CA TYR A 155 5.29 22.19 -14.24
C TYR A 155 3.76 22.38 -14.09
N HIS A 156 3.08 22.82 -15.16
CA HIS A 156 1.64 23.00 -15.20
C HIS A 156 0.89 21.68 -14.96
N SER A 157 1.18 20.65 -15.76
CA SER A 157 0.52 19.33 -15.62
C SER A 157 0.83 18.68 -14.28
N PHE A 158 2.08 18.77 -13.82
CA PHE A 158 2.48 18.29 -12.49
C PHE A 158 1.68 18.99 -11.37
N SER A 159 1.56 20.31 -11.43
CA SER A 159 0.81 21.12 -10.46
C SER A 159 -0.69 20.82 -10.49
N ARG A 160 -1.27 20.60 -11.67
CA ARG A 160 -2.70 20.24 -11.81
C ARG A 160 -3.01 18.88 -11.21
N ILE A 161 -2.16 17.88 -11.44
CA ILE A 161 -2.32 16.53 -10.89
C ILE A 161 -2.28 16.54 -9.35
N LEU A 162 -1.25 17.15 -8.76
CA LEU A 162 -1.15 17.22 -7.29
C LEU A 162 -2.20 18.15 -6.69
N GLY A 163 -2.52 19.25 -7.38
CA GLY A 163 -3.53 20.22 -6.97
C GLY A 163 -4.95 19.64 -6.88
N ALA A 164 -5.22 18.48 -7.47
CA ALA A 164 -6.48 17.76 -7.26
C ALA A 164 -6.68 17.33 -5.78
N LEU A 165 -5.60 17.25 -5.00
CA LEU A 165 -5.60 16.80 -3.60
C LEU A 165 -5.60 17.94 -2.59
N GLN A 166 -5.59 19.19 -3.04
CA GLN A 166 -5.53 20.35 -2.15
C GLN A 166 -6.83 20.55 -1.35
N ASN A 167 -6.73 21.34 -0.29
CA ASN A 167 -7.89 21.84 0.40
C ASN A 167 -8.67 22.83 -0.49
N ARG A 168 -9.99 22.73 -0.41
CA ARG A 168 -10.90 23.64 -1.09
C ARG A 168 -10.88 25.01 -0.43
N GLU A 169 -10.73 26.05 -1.23
CA GLU A 169 -10.85 27.44 -0.77
C GLU A 169 -12.30 27.81 -0.45
N ASP A 170 -13.24 27.34 -1.28
CA ASP A 170 -14.67 27.64 -1.15
C ASP A 170 -15.35 26.92 0.01
N ARG A 171 -14.75 25.82 0.50
CA ARG A 171 -15.26 25.02 1.61
C ARG A 171 -14.13 24.58 2.54
N LYS A 172 -13.81 25.44 3.50
CA LYS A 172 -12.75 25.22 4.50
C LYS A 172 -12.84 23.84 5.14
N GLY A 173 -11.71 23.15 5.22
CA GLY A 173 -11.59 21.82 5.84
C GLY A 173 -12.06 20.66 4.97
N THR A 174 -12.34 20.89 3.68
CA THR A 174 -12.71 19.82 2.73
C THR A 174 -11.78 19.80 1.52
N ARG A 175 -11.78 18.70 0.76
CA ARG A 175 -11.01 18.49 -0.48
C ARG A 175 -11.95 18.16 -1.64
N TYR A 176 -11.41 18.07 -2.86
CA TYR A 176 -12.15 17.75 -4.08
C TYR A 176 -12.62 16.28 -4.19
N TYR A 177 -12.32 15.46 -3.19
CA TYR A 177 -12.74 14.07 -3.11
C TYR A 177 -13.37 13.77 -1.73
N PRO A 178 -14.29 12.79 -1.67
CA PRO A 178 -14.87 12.36 -0.41
C PRO A 178 -13.84 11.60 0.45
N SER A 179 -14.00 11.70 1.76
CA SER A 179 -13.23 10.95 2.74
C SER A 179 -14.14 10.58 3.91
N ALA A 180 -13.96 9.39 4.49
CA ALA A 180 -14.77 8.96 5.61
C ALA A 180 -14.70 9.97 6.78
N GLY A 181 -15.83 10.59 7.09
CA GLY A 181 -15.92 11.61 8.13
C GLY A 181 -15.17 12.91 7.84
N GLY A 182 -14.70 13.11 6.59
CA GLY A 182 -13.93 14.30 6.20
C GLY A 182 -12.56 14.41 6.88
N LEU A 183 -11.94 13.27 7.25
CA LEU A 183 -10.73 13.23 8.06
C LEU A 183 -9.43 13.19 7.24
N TYR A 184 -9.52 12.76 5.97
CA TYR A 184 -8.40 12.73 5.03
C TYR A 184 -7.13 12.06 5.59
N PRO A 185 -7.19 10.78 6.01
CA PRO A 185 -6.13 10.10 6.74
C PRO A 185 -4.96 9.62 5.86
N VAL A 186 -4.91 10.01 4.58
CA VAL A 186 -3.88 9.58 3.62
C VAL A 186 -2.98 10.78 3.31
N ASP A 187 -1.73 10.67 3.74
CA ASP A 187 -0.63 11.57 3.43
C ASP A 187 -0.03 11.21 2.06
N VAL A 188 0.45 12.21 1.32
CA VAL A 188 1.00 12.04 -0.03
C VAL A 188 2.46 12.47 -0.05
N TYR A 189 3.31 11.58 -0.57
CA TYR A 189 4.70 11.88 -0.87
C TYR A 189 4.95 11.69 -2.36
N VAL A 190 5.81 12.52 -2.94
CA VAL A 190 6.10 12.52 -4.38
C VAL A 190 7.60 12.41 -4.57
N LEU A 191 8.06 11.34 -5.21
CA LEU A 191 9.43 11.23 -5.68
C LEU A 191 9.52 11.79 -7.09
N VAL A 192 10.19 12.93 -7.25
CA VAL A 192 10.51 13.49 -8.57
C VAL A 192 11.84 12.92 -9.03
N LYS A 193 11.85 12.34 -10.25
CA LYS A 193 13.05 11.75 -10.85
C LYS A 193 13.86 12.84 -11.58
N PRO A 194 15.20 12.68 -11.68
CA PRO A 194 16.08 13.74 -12.17
C PRO A 194 15.75 14.18 -13.61
N GLY A 195 15.52 15.48 -13.78
CA GLY A 195 15.23 16.09 -15.08
C GLY A 195 13.91 15.64 -15.71
N ARG A 196 12.98 15.06 -14.92
CA ARG A 196 11.72 14.50 -15.43
C ARG A 196 10.50 15.40 -15.21
N VAL A 197 10.62 16.43 -14.37
CA VAL A 197 9.58 17.44 -14.15
C VAL A 197 10.22 18.82 -14.29
N GLU A 198 9.65 19.67 -15.12
CA GLU A 198 10.17 21.02 -15.35
C GLU A 198 10.13 21.85 -14.06
N GLY A 199 11.25 22.51 -13.74
CA GLY A 199 11.34 23.41 -12.59
C GLY A 199 11.32 22.73 -11.22
N VAL A 200 11.37 21.40 -11.14
CA VAL A 200 11.41 20.65 -9.88
C VAL A 200 12.62 19.73 -9.86
N GLU A 201 13.50 19.91 -8.89
CA GLU A 201 14.69 19.08 -8.72
C GLU A 201 14.34 17.67 -8.24
N GLN A 202 15.26 16.73 -8.45
CA GLN A 202 15.13 15.39 -7.90
C GLN A 202 14.96 15.44 -6.37
N GLY A 203 14.02 14.66 -5.85
CA GLY A 203 13.81 14.57 -4.42
C GLY A 203 12.56 13.78 -4.07
N LEU A 204 12.51 13.27 -2.85
CA LEU A 204 11.28 12.83 -2.20
C LEU A 204 10.69 14.04 -1.46
N TYR A 205 9.47 14.40 -1.82
CA TYR A 205 8.77 15.54 -1.25
C TYR A 205 7.50 15.10 -0.52
N TYR A 206 7.17 15.78 0.58
CA TYR A 206 5.84 15.72 1.19
C TYR A 206 4.92 16.72 0.51
N TYR A 207 3.72 16.30 0.11
CA TYR A 207 2.69 17.20 -0.42
C TYR A 207 1.85 17.79 0.72
N ASN A 208 1.85 19.11 0.81
CA ASN A 208 1.04 19.87 1.77
C ASN A 208 -0.26 20.38 1.10
N PRO A 209 -1.42 19.81 1.45
CA PRO A 209 -2.70 20.17 0.84
C PRO A 209 -3.22 21.54 1.27
N VAL A 210 -2.68 22.15 2.34
CA VAL A 210 -3.11 23.47 2.83
C VAL A 210 -2.57 24.59 1.95
N ILE A 211 -1.29 24.51 1.58
CA ILE A 211 -0.63 25.52 0.73
C ILE A 211 -0.58 25.10 -0.74
N ASN A 212 -1.12 23.92 -1.08
CA ASN A 212 -1.00 23.27 -2.38
C ASN A 212 0.46 23.28 -2.88
N GLY A 213 1.36 22.71 -2.09
CA GLY A 213 2.80 22.77 -2.35
C GLY A 213 3.52 21.50 -1.92
N ILE A 214 4.77 21.37 -2.34
CA ILE A 214 5.63 20.23 -1.99
C ILE A 214 6.84 20.73 -1.17
N THR A 215 7.28 19.93 -0.20
CA THR A 215 8.43 20.24 0.66
C THR A 215 9.42 19.08 0.64
N LEU A 216 10.70 19.36 0.40
CA LEU A 216 11.74 18.33 0.31
C LEU A 216 11.89 17.62 1.66
N VAL A 217 11.88 16.30 1.63
CA VAL A 217 12.03 15.42 2.80
C VAL A 217 13.38 14.71 2.74
N ASP A 218 13.70 14.15 1.58
CA ASP A 218 14.95 13.44 1.31
C ASP A 218 15.37 13.73 -0.15
N LYS A 219 16.67 13.67 -0.45
CA LYS A 219 17.18 13.86 -1.83
C LYS A 219 16.73 12.75 -2.79
N GLY A 220 16.21 11.64 -2.28
CA GLY A 220 15.69 10.52 -3.07
C GLY A 220 16.78 9.68 -3.75
N GLU A 221 18.06 9.93 -3.46
CA GLU A 221 19.20 9.23 -4.08
C GLU A 221 19.19 7.73 -3.79
N ASN A 222 18.67 7.33 -2.62
CA ASN A 222 18.57 5.93 -2.21
C ASN A 222 17.28 5.24 -2.69
N ILE A 223 16.34 5.99 -3.28
CA ILE A 223 15.06 5.45 -3.77
C ILE A 223 15.23 5.07 -5.24
N THR A 224 15.67 3.84 -5.46
CA THR A 224 15.95 3.28 -6.79
C THR A 224 14.91 2.22 -7.17
N ASP A 225 14.98 1.75 -8.42
CA ASP A 225 14.18 0.62 -8.91
C ASP A 225 14.34 -0.66 -8.07
N LYS A 226 15.44 -0.81 -7.33
CA LYS A 226 15.64 -1.90 -6.36
C LYS A 226 14.60 -1.93 -5.22
N SER A 227 13.84 -0.84 -5.04
CA SER A 227 12.66 -0.79 -4.17
C SER A 227 11.43 -1.47 -4.77
N GLN A 228 11.49 -1.89 -6.03
CA GLN A 228 10.41 -2.57 -6.75
C GLN A 228 10.71 -4.05 -6.95
N PHE A 229 9.64 -4.84 -7.11
CA PHE A 229 9.76 -6.18 -7.69
C PHE A 229 10.19 -6.09 -9.15
N ILE A 230 10.86 -7.13 -9.65
CA ILE A 230 11.47 -7.18 -10.99
C ILE A 230 10.49 -6.73 -12.08
N THR A 231 9.24 -7.18 -12.00
CA THR A 231 8.18 -6.85 -12.98
C THR A 231 7.81 -5.37 -13.05
N ASN A 232 8.16 -4.57 -12.04
CA ASN A 232 7.80 -3.16 -11.92
C ASN A 232 9.02 -2.22 -12.03
N GLN A 233 10.24 -2.76 -12.13
CA GLN A 233 11.47 -1.97 -12.17
C GLN A 233 11.54 -1.05 -13.38
N GLU A 234 11.20 -1.57 -14.57
CA GLU A 234 11.19 -0.78 -15.80
C GLU A 234 10.12 0.32 -15.75
N ILE A 235 8.94 0.04 -15.19
CA ILE A 235 7.86 1.01 -15.01
C ILE A 235 8.34 2.17 -14.14
N PHE A 236 8.98 1.83 -13.01
CA PHE A 236 9.57 2.82 -12.10
C PHE A 236 10.67 3.62 -12.82
N SER A 237 11.68 2.98 -13.39
CA SER A 237 12.78 3.68 -14.07
C SER A 237 12.33 4.50 -15.29
N GLY A 238 11.20 4.14 -15.89
CA GLY A 238 10.57 4.83 -17.01
C GLY A 238 9.89 6.14 -16.64
N SER A 239 9.21 6.17 -15.50
CA SER A 239 8.27 7.24 -15.15
C SER A 239 8.98 8.57 -14.84
N ALA A 240 8.21 9.65 -14.76
CA ALA A 240 8.69 10.98 -14.43
C ALA A 240 8.67 11.27 -12.93
N PHE A 241 7.65 10.77 -12.24
CA PHE A 241 7.56 10.86 -10.78
C PHE A 241 6.74 9.69 -10.24
N THR A 242 6.95 9.37 -8.96
CA THR A 242 6.17 8.38 -8.22
C THR A 242 5.36 9.09 -7.14
N ILE A 243 4.08 8.80 -7.02
CA ILE A 243 3.24 9.22 -5.89
C ILE A 243 3.14 8.06 -4.92
N TYR A 244 3.43 8.29 -3.65
CA TYR A 244 3.26 7.35 -2.55
C TYR A 244 2.10 7.81 -1.66
N PHE A 245 1.22 6.87 -1.31
CA PHE A 245 0.09 7.09 -0.41
C PHE A 245 0.37 6.41 0.92
N LEU A 246 0.40 7.20 1.99
CA LEU A 246 0.76 6.77 3.33
C LEU A 246 -0.45 6.96 4.24
N TYR A 247 -0.92 5.90 4.87
CA TYR A 247 -2.00 6.00 5.85
C TYR A 247 -1.47 6.56 7.16
N ASN A 248 -2.25 7.43 7.80
CA ASN A 248 -1.99 7.98 9.13
C ASN A 248 -3.15 7.64 10.08
N ALA A 249 -2.93 6.64 10.92
CA ALA A 249 -3.93 6.13 11.85
C ALA A 249 -4.43 7.17 12.85
N ARG A 250 -3.60 8.17 13.18
CA ARG A 250 -3.99 9.23 14.14
C ARG A 250 -5.14 10.09 13.61
N CYS A 251 -5.33 10.14 12.30
CA CYS A 251 -6.39 10.94 11.69
C CYS A 251 -7.77 10.29 11.84
N SER A 252 -7.88 8.97 11.63
CA SER A 252 -9.19 8.29 11.54
C SER A 252 -9.48 7.31 12.69
N MET A 253 -8.48 6.64 13.27
CA MET A 253 -8.71 5.65 14.33
C MET A 253 -9.28 6.23 15.64
N PRO A 254 -9.01 7.49 16.04
CA PRO A 254 -9.71 8.06 17.21
C PRO A 254 -11.23 8.09 17.07
N LYS A 255 -11.74 8.19 15.83
CA LYS A 255 -13.19 8.19 15.56
C LYS A 255 -13.74 6.80 15.24
N TYR A 256 -12.98 5.99 14.50
CA TYR A 256 -13.47 4.75 13.90
C TYR A 256 -12.78 3.48 14.43
N SER A 257 -11.92 3.60 15.44
CA SER A 257 -11.10 2.48 15.93
C SER A 257 -10.39 1.78 14.76
N GLY A 258 -10.29 0.45 14.76
CA GLY A 258 -9.68 -0.32 13.66
C GLY A 258 -10.32 -0.10 12.29
N MET A 259 -11.63 0.23 12.22
CA MET A 259 -12.30 0.53 10.93
C MET A 259 -11.76 1.79 10.26
N GLY A 260 -11.12 2.69 11.01
CA GLY A 260 -10.42 3.85 10.46
C GLY A 260 -9.36 3.46 9.43
N TYR A 261 -8.78 2.26 9.56
CA TYR A 261 -7.82 1.73 8.58
C TYR A 261 -8.53 1.32 7.29
N TYR A 262 -9.59 0.52 7.37
CA TYR A 262 -10.36 0.13 6.19
C TYR A 262 -10.83 1.36 5.40
N TYR A 263 -11.31 2.40 6.08
CA TYR A 263 -11.67 3.66 5.44
C TYR A 263 -10.48 4.40 4.83
N GLY A 264 -9.30 4.36 5.45
CA GLY A 264 -8.07 4.88 4.85
C GLY A 264 -7.70 4.18 3.54
N ILE A 265 -7.92 2.87 3.44
CA ILE A 265 -7.71 2.10 2.18
C ILE A 265 -8.69 2.56 1.10
N LEU A 266 -9.96 2.76 1.45
CA LEU A 266 -10.96 3.30 0.51
C LEU A 266 -10.61 4.71 0.04
N ASP A 267 -10.21 5.58 0.97
CA ASP A 267 -9.78 6.95 0.65
C ASP A 267 -8.58 6.94 -0.30
N CYS A 268 -7.61 6.02 -0.11
CA CYS A 268 -6.51 5.83 -1.05
C CYS A 268 -7.01 5.40 -2.44
N GLY A 269 -7.99 4.50 -2.52
CA GLY A 269 -8.63 4.12 -3.79
C GLY A 269 -9.33 5.29 -4.49
N ILE A 270 -10.03 6.13 -3.73
CA ILE A 270 -10.67 7.34 -4.25
C ILE A 270 -9.64 8.32 -4.80
N MET A 271 -8.54 8.55 -4.06
CA MET A 271 -7.46 9.45 -4.47
C MET A 271 -6.76 8.96 -5.74
N THR A 272 -6.46 7.66 -5.82
CA THR A 272 -5.82 7.08 -7.02
C THR A 272 -6.71 7.21 -8.25
N GLY A 273 -8.03 6.97 -8.13
CA GLY A 273 -8.99 7.19 -9.21
C GLY A 273 -9.07 8.65 -9.66
N LEU A 274 -9.09 9.61 -8.71
CA LEU A 274 -9.07 11.04 -9.03
C LEU A 274 -7.79 11.44 -9.76
N ILE A 275 -6.62 11.02 -9.26
CA ILE A 275 -5.33 11.31 -9.89
C ILE A 275 -5.26 10.72 -11.29
N THR A 276 -5.69 9.47 -11.48
CA THR A 276 -5.71 8.84 -12.81
C THR A 276 -6.56 9.65 -13.79
N ARG A 277 -7.73 10.13 -13.36
CA ARG A 277 -8.60 10.96 -14.20
C ARG A 277 -7.92 12.28 -14.59
N ILE A 278 -7.43 13.04 -13.61
CA ILE A 278 -6.80 14.34 -13.87
C ILE A 278 -5.51 14.16 -14.69
N SER A 279 -4.76 13.08 -14.48
CA SER A 279 -3.58 12.77 -15.29
C SER A 279 -3.95 12.52 -16.75
N GLU A 280 -5.05 11.80 -17.00
CA GLU A 280 -5.53 11.52 -18.36
C GLU A 280 -5.96 12.81 -19.08
N GLU A 281 -6.64 13.73 -18.39
CA GLU A 281 -6.96 15.08 -18.91
C GLU A 281 -5.68 15.88 -19.29
N GLU A 282 -4.55 15.60 -18.64
CA GLU A 282 -3.23 16.20 -18.92
C GLU A 282 -2.38 15.40 -19.93
N GLY A 283 -2.91 14.31 -20.49
CA GLY A 283 -2.14 13.39 -21.35
C GLY A 283 -1.03 12.63 -20.61
N ILE A 284 -1.10 12.55 -19.29
CA ILE A 284 -0.17 11.82 -18.42
C ILE A 284 -0.70 10.42 -18.16
N GLY A 285 0.10 9.42 -18.54
CA GLY A 285 -0.14 8.02 -18.21
C GLY A 285 0.12 7.74 -16.73
N THR A 286 -0.66 6.84 -16.17
CA THR A 286 -0.49 6.37 -14.78
C THR A 286 -0.46 4.84 -14.69
N CYS A 287 0.33 4.32 -13.74
CA CYS A 287 0.30 2.91 -13.35
C CYS A 287 0.29 2.75 -11.84
N SER A 288 -0.78 2.16 -11.32
CA SER A 288 -0.86 1.69 -9.93
C SER A 288 0.10 0.53 -9.70
N ILE A 289 0.89 0.62 -8.63
CA ILE A 289 1.84 -0.41 -8.19
C ILE A 289 1.36 -0.94 -6.84
N GLY A 290 0.83 -2.17 -6.85
CA GLY A 290 0.13 -2.74 -5.70
C GLY A 290 1.02 -3.39 -4.63
N ASP A 291 2.26 -3.74 -4.94
CA ASP A 291 3.24 -4.22 -3.95
C ASP A 291 4.64 -3.77 -4.36
N MET A 292 5.49 -3.52 -3.37
CA MET A 292 6.88 -3.11 -3.55
C MET A 292 7.73 -3.52 -2.35
N LEU A 293 9.05 -3.48 -2.50
CA LEU A 293 10.01 -3.73 -1.42
C LEU A 293 10.18 -2.49 -0.54
N TYR A 294 9.07 -2.00 0.02
CA TYR A 294 8.99 -0.73 0.75
C TYR A 294 9.98 -0.62 1.91
N GLY A 295 10.24 -1.72 2.62
CA GLY A 295 11.22 -1.75 3.72
C GLY A 295 12.65 -1.35 3.33
N LYS A 296 12.99 -1.34 2.03
CA LYS A 296 14.29 -0.82 1.55
C LYS A 296 14.36 0.71 1.54
N ILE A 297 13.22 1.39 1.52
CA ILE A 297 13.13 2.85 1.38
C ILE A 297 12.31 3.51 2.51
N GLU A 298 11.73 2.73 3.42
CA GLU A 298 10.89 3.19 4.53
C GLU A 298 11.55 4.32 5.35
N SER A 299 12.86 4.21 5.60
CA SER A 299 13.60 5.23 6.37
C SER A 299 13.63 6.61 5.73
N CYS A 300 13.50 6.71 4.40
CA CYS A 300 13.52 7.97 3.66
C CYS A 300 12.26 8.82 3.91
N PHE A 301 11.17 8.21 4.39
CA PHE A 301 9.89 8.89 4.63
C PHE A 301 9.78 9.47 6.05
N HIS A 302 10.69 9.09 6.95
CA HIS A 302 10.69 9.53 8.36
C HIS A 302 9.35 9.35 9.09
N LEU A 303 8.66 8.23 8.80
CA LEU A 303 7.35 7.93 9.37
C LEU A 303 7.42 7.56 10.85
N ASN A 304 6.33 7.82 11.58
CA ASN A 304 6.15 7.30 12.93
C ASN A 304 5.32 5.99 12.91
N LYS A 305 5.22 5.31 14.07
CA LYS A 305 4.55 4.00 14.21
C LYS A 305 3.04 3.99 13.92
N SER A 306 2.41 5.16 13.78
CA SER A 306 1.01 5.29 13.39
C SER A 306 0.83 5.50 11.89
N GLN A 307 1.91 5.55 11.13
CA GLN A 307 1.90 5.71 9.67
C GLN A 307 2.44 4.47 8.99
N LEU A 308 1.90 4.17 7.80
CA LEU A 308 2.38 3.07 6.96
C LEU A 308 2.08 3.32 5.49
N PHE A 309 2.80 2.59 4.63
CA PHE A 309 2.59 2.59 3.19
C PHE A 309 1.33 1.83 2.79
N LEU A 310 0.49 2.44 1.94
CA LEU A 310 -0.67 1.79 1.33
C LEU A 310 -0.43 1.40 -0.12
N HIS A 311 0.02 2.36 -0.93
CA HIS A 311 0.00 2.23 -2.38
C HIS A 311 0.97 3.21 -3.03
N SER A 312 1.41 2.92 -4.25
CA SER A 312 2.13 3.90 -5.08
C SER A 312 1.64 3.93 -6.52
N MET A 313 1.85 5.06 -7.19
CA MET A 313 1.52 5.26 -8.60
C MET A 313 2.71 5.84 -9.35
N GLU A 314 3.05 5.24 -10.48
CA GLU A 314 4.03 5.76 -11.43
C GLU A 314 3.32 6.67 -12.44
N CYS A 315 3.91 7.84 -12.71
CA CYS A 315 3.32 8.86 -13.59
C CYS A 315 4.33 9.35 -14.63
N GLY A 316 3.92 9.47 -15.89
CA GLY A 316 4.79 9.85 -17.01
C GLY A 316 3.98 10.14 -18.27
N TYR A 317 4.53 10.88 -19.24
CA TYR A 317 3.90 10.98 -20.55
C TYR A 317 3.76 9.58 -21.18
N LYS A 318 2.64 9.33 -21.85
CA LYS A 318 2.43 8.11 -22.64
C LYS A 318 3.51 8.03 -23.72
N ASP A 319 4.02 6.82 -23.97
CA ASP A 319 4.94 6.60 -25.09
C ASP A 319 4.13 6.56 -26.39
N GLU A 320 4.39 7.48 -27.32
CA GLU A 320 3.59 7.66 -28.54
C GLU A 320 3.63 6.41 -29.44
N ALA A 321 4.67 5.57 -29.31
CA ALA A 321 4.83 4.32 -30.07
C ALA A 321 3.77 3.24 -29.77
N GLU A 322 3.04 3.30 -28.65
CA GLU A 322 1.91 2.38 -28.37
C GLU A 322 0.56 2.95 -28.85
N SER A 323 0.47 4.25 -29.16
CA SER A 323 -0.77 4.89 -29.61
C SER A 323 -1.12 4.64 -31.09
N GLU A 324 -0.18 4.09 -31.87
CA GLU A 324 -0.34 3.81 -33.31
C GLU A 324 -0.83 2.38 -33.63
N GLN A 325 -1.11 1.52 -32.64
CA GLN A 325 -1.81 0.27 -32.95
C GLN A 325 -3.26 0.59 -33.36
N PRO A 326 -3.72 0.18 -34.56
CA PRO A 326 -5.08 0.44 -34.99
C PRO A 326 -6.03 -0.20 -33.98
N LYS A 327 -6.89 0.61 -33.36
CA LYS A 327 -8.05 0.11 -32.64
C LYS A 327 -8.94 -0.56 -33.69
N GLU A 328 -8.92 -1.89 -33.75
CA GLU A 328 -9.86 -2.65 -34.57
C GLU A 328 -11.28 -2.17 -34.23
N LYS A 329 -12.00 -1.80 -35.27
CA LYS A 329 -13.34 -1.19 -35.22
C LYS A 329 -14.41 -2.17 -34.79
#